data_AF-A0A1L9VFP0-F1
#
_entry.id   AF-A0A1L9VFP0-F1
#
_cell.length_a   1.000
_cell.length_b   1.000
_cell.length_c   1.000
_cell.angle_alpha   90.00
_cell.angle_beta   90.00
_cell.angle_gamma   90.00
#
_symmetry.space_group_name_H-M   'P 1'
#
loop_
_entity.id
_entity.type
_entity.pdbx_description
1 polymer ?
#
loop_
_entity_poly.entity_id
_entity_poly.type
_entity_poly.pdbx_seq_one_letter_code
_entity_poly.pdbx_strand_id
1 'polypeptide(L)'
;MIVKLPSRVLQVATLLFHDAITESAAAMGIARLFDPIGSATCEDRPYMKEPDASYIPVNLQGRSDKWPTVVVESGFLKTIRRLRVDAEWWLVRSAGDVKVVIIIAVKRDEPEIIIENWIADGNGPTCQQEIVISRTGQVITVLGAPLTITHEELLLQLN
;
A
#
# COMPACT_ATOMS: atom_id res chain seq x y z
N MET A 1 10.42 12.07 14.27
CA MET A 1 10.40 12.59 12.89
C MET A 1 11.47 11.87 12.08
N ILE A 2 11.08 11.09 11.07
CA ILE A 2 12.01 10.52 10.09
C ILE A 2 11.87 11.40 8.84
N VAL A 3 12.99 11.96 8.37
CA VAL A 3 12.98 12.77 7.14
C VAL A 3 12.93 11.83 5.94
N LYS A 4 11.77 11.72 5.27
CA LYS A 4 11.66 11.09 3.94
C LYS A 4 12.37 12.02 2.95
N LEU A 5 13.58 11.67 2.50
CA LEU A 5 14.25 12.39 1.42
C LEU A 5 13.57 12.02 0.09
N PRO A 6 12.97 12.98 -0.64
CA PRO A 6 12.22 12.67 -1.84
C PRO A 6 13.15 12.11 -2.94
N SER A 7 12.85 10.89 -3.40
CA SER A 7 13.46 10.27 -4.57
C SER A 7 12.46 10.26 -5.70
N ARG A 8 12.83 10.85 -6.85
CA ARG A 8 11.97 10.90 -8.04
C ARG A 8 11.49 9.52 -8.48
N VAL A 9 12.35 8.50 -8.39
CA VAL A 9 11.98 7.12 -8.77
C VAL A 9 10.89 6.56 -7.87
N LEU A 10 10.95 6.83 -6.57
CA LEU A 10 9.94 6.36 -5.62
C LEU A 10 8.61 7.09 -5.81
N GLN A 11 8.66 8.41 -6.01
CA GLN A 11 7.46 9.20 -6.34
C GLN A 11 6.77 8.71 -7.61
N VAL A 12 7.54 8.42 -8.67
CA VAL A 12 6.99 7.85 -9.91
C VAL A 12 6.38 6.48 -9.66
N ALA A 13 7.02 5.60 -8.88
CA ALA A 13 6.48 4.29 -8.56
C ALA A 13 5.14 4.39 -7.82
N THR A 14 5.03 5.28 -6.83
CA THR A 14 3.79 5.54 -6.08
C THR A 14 2.70 6.11 -6.98
N LEU A 15 3.04 7.06 -7.86
CA LEU A 15 2.08 7.64 -8.82
C LEU A 15 1.57 6.61 -9.84
N LEU A 16 2.46 5.80 -10.42
CA LEU A 16 2.05 4.76 -11.36
C LEU A 16 1.17 3.69 -10.69
N PHE A 17 1.43 3.38 -9.42
CA PHE A 17 0.54 2.51 -8.66
C PHE A 17 -0.84 3.16 -8.43
N HIS A 18 -0.87 4.46 -8.12
CA HIS A 18 -2.11 5.23 -8.00
C HIS A 18 -2.95 5.23 -9.28
N ASP A 19 -2.30 5.41 -10.43
CA ASP A 19 -2.98 5.33 -11.73
C ASP A 19 -3.54 3.92 -11.95
N ALA A 20 -2.73 2.87 -11.72
CA ALA A 20 -3.14 1.48 -11.91
C ALA A 20 -4.33 1.07 -11.03
N ILE A 21 -4.35 1.46 -9.74
CA ILE A 21 -5.49 1.14 -8.85
C ILE A 21 -6.74 1.90 -9.26
N THR A 22 -6.61 3.16 -9.71
CA THR A 22 -7.74 3.98 -10.15
C THR A 22 -8.34 3.45 -11.45
N GLU A 23 -7.50 3.06 -12.41
CA GLU A 23 -7.93 2.42 -13.66
C GLU A 23 -8.62 1.08 -13.40
N SER A 24 -8.06 0.25 -12.51
CA SER A 24 -8.67 -1.03 -12.11
C SER A 24 -10.02 -0.81 -11.44
N ALA A 25 -10.12 0.15 -10.53
CA ALA A 25 -11.37 0.51 -9.87
C ALA A 25 -12.42 1.05 -10.85
N ALA A 26 -12.01 1.84 -11.85
CA ALA A 26 -12.90 2.35 -12.88
C ALA A 26 -13.43 1.21 -13.77
N ALA A 27 -12.55 0.31 -14.20
CA ALA A 27 -12.92 -0.88 -14.98
C ALA A 27 -13.89 -1.80 -14.21
N MET A 28 -13.75 -1.87 -12.88
CA MET A 28 -14.64 -2.63 -12.00
C MET A 28 -15.92 -1.87 -11.61
N GLY A 29 -16.08 -0.60 -12.01
CA GLY A 29 -17.25 0.21 -11.64
C GLY A 29 -17.28 0.66 -10.17
N ILE A 30 -16.16 0.56 -9.44
CA ILE A 30 -16.04 0.87 -8.02
C ILE A 30 -15.23 2.14 -7.72
N ALA A 31 -14.78 2.87 -8.74
CA ALA A 31 -13.93 4.07 -8.58
C ALA A 31 -14.55 5.18 -7.71
N ARG A 32 -15.88 5.17 -7.50
CA ARG A 32 -16.58 6.14 -6.63
C ARG A 32 -16.84 5.60 -5.22
N LEU A 33 -16.31 4.42 -4.88
CA LEU A 33 -16.54 3.79 -3.58
C LEU A 33 -15.38 4.00 -2.60
N PHE A 34 -14.24 4.53 -3.07
CA PHE A 34 -13.13 4.94 -2.21
C PHE A 34 -12.48 6.21 -2.74
N ASP A 35 -11.92 7.00 -1.83
CA ASP A 35 -11.24 8.26 -2.11
C ASP A 35 -9.74 8.14 -1.82
N PRO A 36 -8.86 8.66 -2.70
CA PRO A 36 -7.47 8.86 -2.36
C PRO A 36 -7.34 10.02 -1.36
N ILE A 37 -6.78 9.74 -0.18
CA ILE A 37 -6.53 10.75 0.86
C ILE A 37 -5.04 11.09 1.00
N GLY A 38 -4.21 10.55 0.11
CA GLY A 38 -2.81 10.96 -0.07
C GLY A 38 -1.93 10.63 1.14
N SER A 39 -1.12 11.60 1.56
CA SER A 39 -0.13 11.46 2.64
C SER A 39 -0.61 12.07 3.97
N ALA A 40 -1.91 12.08 4.23
CA ALA A 40 -2.45 12.65 5.47
C ALA A 40 -1.82 11.96 6.70
N THR A 41 -1.33 12.76 7.64
CA THR A 41 -0.65 12.26 8.84
C THR A 41 -1.62 11.51 9.74
N CYS A 42 -1.34 10.24 10.02
CA CYS A 42 -2.07 9.46 11.01
C CYS A 42 -1.40 9.63 12.39
N GLU A 43 -2.15 10.16 13.36
CA GLU A 43 -1.66 10.41 14.71
C GLU A 43 -2.04 9.27 15.68
N ASP A 44 -1.04 8.57 16.21
CA ASP A 44 -1.17 7.65 17.34
C ASP A 44 -0.13 8.00 18.40
N ARG A 45 -0.42 9.05 19.18
CA ARG A 45 0.56 9.68 20.09
C ARG A 45 1.26 8.64 20.98
N PRO A 46 2.61 8.72 21.12
CA PRO A 46 3.49 9.81 20.68
C PRO A 46 3.96 9.69 19.21
N TYR A 47 3.44 8.73 18.45
CA TYR A 47 3.87 8.45 17.08
C TYR A 47 2.98 9.15 16.05
N MET A 48 3.61 9.66 15.00
CA MET A 48 2.93 10.24 13.83
C MET A 48 3.60 9.62 12.60
N LYS A 49 2.80 9.17 11.65
CA LYS A 49 3.30 8.56 10.41
C LYS A 49 2.49 9.05 9.21
N GLU A 50 3.18 9.23 8.10
CA GLU A 50 2.59 9.68 6.84
C GLU A 50 2.80 8.58 5.79
N PRO A 51 1.72 8.06 5.20
CA PRO A 51 1.83 7.12 4.10
C PRO A 51 2.35 7.83 2.84
N ASP A 52 2.93 7.10 1.89
CA ASP A 52 3.31 7.69 0.60
C ASP A 52 2.07 7.90 -0.31
N ALA A 53 1.09 7.01 -0.19
CA ALA A 53 -0.27 7.20 -0.67
C ALA A 53 -1.23 6.40 0.21
N SER A 54 -2.49 6.80 0.27
CA SER A 54 -3.50 6.05 1.02
C SER A 54 -4.90 6.29 0.50
N TYR A 55 -5.79 5.34 0.79
CA TYR A 55 -7.15 5.28 0.29
C TYR A 55 -8.12 4.93 1.42
N ILE A 56 -9.30 5.53 1.36
CA ILE A 56 -10.36 5.32 2.34
C ILE A 56 -11.69 5.07 1.63
N PRO A 57 -12.55 4.14 2.10
CA PRO A 57 -13.87 3.99 1.53
C PRO A 57 -14.74 5.22 1.79
N VAL A 58 -15.62 5.55 0.85
CA VAL A 58 -16.60 6.63 1.00
C VAL A 58 -17.58 6.33 2.14
N ASN A 59 -17.95 5.06 2.31
CA ASN A 59 -18.75 4.59 3.43
C ASN A 59 -17.85 3.98 4.52
N LEU A 60 -17.66 4.71 5.61
CA LEU A 60 -16.83 4.29 6.74
C LEU A 60 -17.53 3.27 7.68
N GLN A 61 -18.80 2.94 7.46
CA GLN A 61 -19.54 1.96 8.27
C GLN A 61 -19.46 2.22 9.79
N GLY A 62 -19.47 3.50 10.18
CA GLY A 62 -19.44 3.92 11.58
C GLY A 62 -18.06 4.06 12.21
N ARG A 63 -16.96 3.72 11.51
CA ARG A 63 -15.60 4.05 11.98
C ARG A 63 -15.21 5.50 11.64
N SER A 64 -14.22 6.05 12.36
CA SER A 64 -13.67 7.38 12.07
C SER A 64 -12.79 7.37 10.81
N ASP A 65 -12.60 8.54 10.20
CA ASP A 65 -11.68 8.77 9.08
C ASP A 65 -10.20 8.90 9.50
N LYS A 66 -9.91 8.72 10.79
CA LYS A 66 -8.56 8.83 11.37
C LYS A 66 -7.51 7.97 10.65
N TRP A 67 -7.90 6.76 10.23
CA TRP A 67 -7.01 5.83 9.56
C TRP A 67 -7.51 5.49 8.15
N PRO A 68 -6.62 5.38 7.16
CA PRO A 68 -6.98 4.83 5.84
C PRO A 68 -7.34 3.34 5.94
N THR A 69 -7.94 2.81 4.88
CA THR A 69 -8.16 1.36 4.73
C THR A 69 -7.02 0.70 3.97
N VAL A 70 -6.47 1.39 2.96
CA VAL A 70 -5.31 0.94 2.19
C VAL A 70 -4.18 1.97 2.32
N VAL A 71 -2.98 1.49 2.64
CA VAL A 71 -1.76 2.31 2.72
C VAL A 71 -0.76 1.85 1.67
N VAL A 72 -0.03 2.77 1.07
CA VAL A 72 1.12 2.49 0.20
C VAL A 72 2.38 3.07 0.84
N GLU A 73 3.43 2.26 0.94
CA GLU A 73 4.78 2.68 1.33
C GLU A 73 5.77 2.28 0.24
N SER A 74 6.54 3.25 -0.23
CA SER A 74 7.52 3.08 -1.28
C SER A 74 8.94 3.26 -0.75
N GLY A 75 9.88 2.47 -1.25
CA GLY A 75 11.26 2.59 -0.83
C GLY A 75 12.22 1.84 -1.73
N PHE A 76 13.51 1.93 -1.40
CA PHE A 76 14.49 1.12 -2.10
C PHE A 76 14.47 -0.32 -1.56
N LEU A 77 14.77 -1.29 -2.41
CA LEU A 77 14.82 -2.71 -2.03
C LEU A 77 15.78 -2.97 -0.85
N LYS A 78 16.90 -2.26 -0.78
CA LYS A 78 17.84 -2.33 0.35
C LYS A 78 17.21 -1.96 1.71
N THR A 79 16.11 -1.22 1.71
CA THR A 79 15.36 -0.79 2.90
C THR A 79 14.05 -1.55 3.08
N ILE A 80 13.79 -2.63 2.33
CA ILE A 80 12.51 -3.35 2.39
C ILE A 80 12.18 -3.86 3.80
N ARG A 81 13.18 -4.30 4.58
CA ARG A 81 12.98 -4.69 5.98
C ARG A 81 12.37 -3.56 6.82
N ARG A 82 12.72 -2.30 6.53
CA ARG A 82 12.13 -1.15 7.21
C ARG A 82 10.70 -0.89 6.75
N LEU A 83 10.42 -1.05 5.45
CA LEU A 83 9.06 -0.93 4.91
C LEU A 83 8.13 -2.00 5.51
N ARG A 84 8.62 -3.22 5.72
CA ARG A 84 7.87 -4.30 6.38
C ARG A 84 7.53 -3.97 7.85
N VAL A 85 8.49 -3.42 8.60
CA VAL A 85 8.23 -2.89 9.96
C VAL A 85 7.19 -1.77 9.92
N ASP A 86 7.22 -0.93 8.89
CA ASP A 86 6.23 0.14 8.72
C ASP A 86 4.83 -0.44 8.39
N ALA A 87 4.74 -1.49 7.57
CA ALA A 87 3.49 -2.21 7.28
C ALA A 87 2.90 -2.88 8.52
N GLU A 88 3.73 -3.57 9.30
CA GLU A 88 3.32 -4.12 10.61
C GLU A 88 2.78 -3.03 11.53
N TRP A 89 3.46 -1.88 11.59
CA TRP A 89 3.02 -0.75 12.42
C TRP A 89 1.63 -0.25 12.00
N TRP A 90 1.38 -0.05 10.70
CA TRP A 90 0.08 0.38 10.19
C TRP A 90 -1.04 -0.61 10.55
N LEU A 91 -0.80 -1.90 10.31
CA LEU A 91 -1.78 -2.97 10.56
C LEU A 91 -2.09 -3.13 12.05
N VAL A 92 -1.06 -3.06 12.92
CA VAL A 92 -1.25 -3.22 14.37
C VAL A 92 -1.84 -1.97 15.02
N ARG A 93 -1.36 -0.77 14.69
CA ARG A 93 -1.75 0.47 15.38
C ARG A 93 -3.12 1.00 14.99
N SER A 94 -3.58 0.67 13.79
CA SER A 94 -4.90 1.09 13.32
C SER A 94 -6.06 0.36 13.99
N ALA A 95 -5.79 -0.63 14.86
CA ALA A 95 -6.81 -1.46 15.52
C ALA A 95 -7.80 -2.11 14.53
N GLY A 96 -7.31 -2.43 13.33
CA GLY A 96 -8.10 -3.06 12.27
C GLY A 96 -8.73 -2.08 11.27
N ASP A 97 -8.51 -0.77 11.38
CA ASP A 97 -8.99 0.19 10.38
C ASP A 97 -8.19 0.11 9.07
N VAL A 98 -6.87 -0.06 9.15
CA VAL A 98 -6.02 -0.38 7.99
C VAL A 98 -6.15 -1.87 7.72
N LYS A 99 -6.64 -2.22 6.53
CA LYS A 99 -6.82 -3.61 6.09
C LYS A 99 -5.65 -4.09 5.23
N VAL A 100 -5.08 -3.18 4.45
CA VAL A 100 -4.04 -3.50 3.46
C VAL A 100 -2.90 -2.48 3.53
N VAL A 101 -1.67 -2.98 3.49
CA VAL A 101 -0.49 -2.17 3.22
C VAL A 101 0.23 -2.72 2.00
N ILE A 102 0.38 -1.88 0.98
CA ILE A 102 1.13 -2.18 -0.23
C ILE A 102 2.55 -1.62 -0.09
N ILE A 103 3.55 -2.48 -0.14
CA ILE A 103 4.95 -2.07 -0.21
C ILE A 103 5.38 -2.08 -1.67
N ILE A 104 5.99 -0.99 -2.14
CA ILE A 104 6.64 -0.91 -3.45
C ILE A 104 8.14 -0.69 -3.26
N ALA A 105 8.92 -1.74 -3.45
CA ALA A 105 10.35 -1.74 -3.24
C ALA A 105 11.09 -1.74 -4.59
N VAL A 106 11.80 -0.66 -4.90
CA VAL A 106 12.52 -0.49 -6.17
C VAL A 106 14.02 -0.79 -5.98
N LYS A 107 14.59 -1.63 -6.85
CA LYS A 107 16.04 -1.83 -6.92
C LYS A 107 16.65 -0.69 -7.75
N ARG A 108 17.69 -0.04 -7.22
CA ARG A 108 18.27 1.16 -7.85
C ARG A 108 19.17 0.82 -9.03
N ASP A 109 19.92 -0.26 -8.90
CA ASP A 109 21.04 -0.58 -9.81
C ASP A 109 20.65 -1.60 -10.89
N GLU A 110 19.47 -2.19 -10.76
CA GLU A 110 18.92 -3.17 -11.69
C GLU A 110 17.42 -2.91 -11.88
N PRO A 111 16.84 -3.22 -13.04
CA PRO A 111 15.42 -2.99 -13.31
C PRO A 111 14.56 -4.06 -12.65
N GLU A 112 14.45 -4.00 -11.32
CA GLU A 112 13.65 -4.89 -10.49
C GLU A 112 12.78 -4.10 -9.52
N ILE A 113 11.52 -4.48 -9.41
CA ILE A 113 10.54 -3.94 -8.48
C ILE A 113 9.88 -5.11 -7.76
N ILE A 114 9.77 -5.01 -6.45
CA ILE A 114 8.98 -5.92 -5.63
C ILE A 114 7.75 -5.17 -5.13
N ILE A 115 6.58 -5.79 -5.27
CA ILE A 115 5.33 -5.32 -4.68
C ILE A 115 4.86 -6.37 -3.67
N GLU A 116 4.66 -5.97 -2.42
CA GLU A 116 4.11 -6.85 -1.37
C GLU A 116 2.74 -6.37 -0.94
N ASN A 117 1.80 -7.31 -0.79
CA ASN A 117 0.50 -7.09 -0.18
C ASN A 117 0.52 -7.61 1.26
N TRP A 118 0.44 -6.70 2.24
CA TRP A 118 0.39 -7.02 3.65
C TRP A 118 -1.01 -6.83 4.22
N ILE A 119 -1.46 -7.83 4.98
CA ILE A 119 -2.78 -7.85 5.63
C ILE A 119 -2.63 -8.26 7.10
N ALA A 120 -3.70 -8.11 7.88
CA ALA A 120 -3.82 -8.74 9.20
C ALA A 120 -4.70 -10.00 9.10
N ASP A 121 -4.14 -11.20 9.28
CA ASP A 121 -4.81 -12.48 9.01
C ASP A 121 -5.40 -13.18 10.26
N GLY A 122 -5.75 -12.42 11.30
CA GLY A 122 -6.21 -12.95 12.58
C GLY A 122 -5.08 -13.51 13.47
N ASN A 123 -3.94 -13.90 12.90
CA ASN A 123 -2.73 -14.28 13.64
C ASN A 123 -1.69 -13.15 13.72
N GLY A 124 -1.84 -12.12 12.89
CA GLY A 124 -1.05 -10.90 12.93
C GLY A 124 -0.82 -10.32 11.53
N PRO A 125 0.03 -9.31 11.41
CA PRO A 125 0.49 -8.84 10.10
C PRO A 125 1.24 -9.94 9.34
N THR A 126 0.87 -10.16 8.09
CA THR A 126 1.54 -11.12 7.20
C THR A 126 1.60 -10.59 5.77
N CYS A 127 2.63 -11.00 5.03
CA CYS A 127 2.69 -10.77 3.59
C CYS A 127 1.86 -11.85 2.89
N GLN A 128 0.68 -11.47 2.40
CA GLN A 128 -0.25 -12.36 1.69
C GLN A 128 0.25 -12.69 0.28
N GLN A 129 0.87 -11.71 -0.38
CA GLN A 129 1.29 -11.83 -1.77
C GLN A 129 2.58 -11.03 -2.01
N GLU A 130 3.49 -11.60 -2.79
CA GLU A 130 4.68 -10.92 -3.31
C GLU A 130 4.70 -11.02 -4.84
N ILE A 131 4.91 -9.88 -5.50
CA ILE A 131 5.04 -9.77 -6.94
C ILE A 131 6.42 -9.25 -7.26
N VAL A 132 7.11 -9.93 -8.18
CA VAL A 132 8.43 -9.53 -8.65
C VAL A 132 8.34 -9.18 -10.12
N ILE A 133 8.64 -7.92 -10.43
CA ILE A 133 8.75 -7.41 -11.80
C ILE A 133 10.22 -7.17 -12.07
N SER A 134 10.80 -7.91 -13.00
CA SER A 134 12.20 -7.75 -13.37
C SER A 134 12.36 -7.66 -14.88
N ARG A 135 13.46 -7.05 -15.33
CA ARG A 135 13.81 -6.98 -16.76
C ARG A 135 15.22 -7.48 -17.00
N THR A 136 15.36 -8.42 -17.93
CA THR A 136 16.66 -8.91 -18.40
C THR A 136 16.78 -8.61 -19.89
N GLY A 137 17.65 -7.65 -20.23
CA GLY A 137 17.70 -7.10 -21.59
C GLY A 137 16.38 -6.43 -21.97
N GLN A 138 15.70 -6.95 -22.98
CA GLN A 138 14.38 -6.47 -23.43
C GLN A 138 13.20 -7.28 -22.87
N VAL A 139 13.47 -8.39 -22.18
CA VAL A 139 12.44 -9.28 -21.66
C VAL A 139 12.00 -8.79 -20.28
N ILE A 140 10.68 -8.62 -20.09
CA ILE A 140 10.06 -8.34 -18.80
C ILE A 140 9.47 -9.63 -18.26
N THR A 141 9.83 -9.97 -17.02
CA THR A 141 9.29 -11.10 -16.28
C THR A 141 8.46 -10.58 -15.12
N VAL A 142 7.24 -11.09 -14.96
CA VAL A 142 6.36 -10.78 -13.84
C VAL A 142 5.99 -12.08 -13.16
N LEU A 143 6.38 -12.22 -11.89
CA LEU A 143 6.06 -13.37 -11.04
C LEU A 143 5.06 -12.94 -9.97
N GLY A 144 4.15 -13.85 -9.60
CA GLY A 144 3.18 -13.63 -8.52
C GLY A 144 1.99 -12.74 -8.89
N ALA A 145 1.88 -12.22 -10.11
CA ALA A 145 0.74 -11.41 -10.56
C ALA A 145 -0.53 -12.25 -10.84
N PRO A 146 -1.74 -11.64 -10.84
CA PRO A 146 -2.04 -10.22 -10.59
C PRO A 146 -2.07 -9.87 -9.09
N LEU A 147 -1.78 -8.61 -8.73
CA LEU A 147 -2.05 -8.09 -7.39
C LEU A 147 -3.55 -8.19 -7.12
N THR A 148 -3.92 -8.83 -6.01
CA THR A 148 -5.32 -9.01 -5.63
C THR A 148 -5.59 -8.23 -4.34
N ILE A 149 -6.55 -7.31 -4.39
CA ILE A 149 -7.16 -6.65 -3.22
C ILE A 149 -8.65 -6.96 -3.29
N THR A 150 -9.17 -7.61 -2.26
CA THR A 150 -10.57 -8.02 -2.20
C THR A 150 -11.50 -6.83 -1.91
N HIS A 151 -12.79 -6.98 -2.23
CA HIS A 151 -13.78 -5.96 -1.89
C HIS A 151 -13.91 -5.76 -0.37
N GLU A 152 -13.76 -6.81 0.43
CA GLU A 152 -13.81 -6.73 1.89
C GLU A 152 -12.63 -5.90 2.44
N GLU A 153 -11.43 -6.14 1.90
CA GLU A 153 -10.23 -5.38 2.23
C GLU A 153 -10.33 -3.91 1.81
N LEU A 154 -10.99 -3.60 0.68
CA LEU A 154 -11.04 -2.24 0.13
C LEU A 154 -12.18 -1.38 0.68
N LEU A 155 -13.38 -1.94 0.80
CA LEU A 155 -14.61 -1.16 1.02
C LEU A 155 -15.23 -1.35 2.41
N LEU A 156 -14.67 -2.28 3.21
CA LEU A 156 -15.26 -2.79 4.44
C LEU A 156 -16.59 -3.48 4.09
N GLN A 157 -16.92 -4.63 4.67
CA GLN A 157 -18.28 -5.19 4.55
C GLN A 157 -18.81 -5.50 5.94
N LEU A 158 -20.13 -5.36 6.11
CA LEU A 158 -20.86 -5.88 7.26
C LEU A 158 -20.90 -7.40 7.11
N ASN A 159 -20.34 -8.11 8.10
CA ASN A 159 -20.67 -9.52 8.34
C ASN A 159 -22.13 -9.67 8.82
#